data_AF-A0A5C6XJY9-F1
#
_entry.id   AF-A0A5C6XJY9-F1
#
_cell.length_a   1.000
_cell.length_b   1.000
_cell.length_c   1.000
_cell.angle_alpha   90.00
_cell.angle_beta   90.00
_cell.angle_gamma   90.00
#
_symmetry.space_group_name_H-M   'P 1'
#
loop_
_entity.id
_entity.type
_entity.pdbx_description
1 polymer ?
#
loop_
_entity_poly.entity_id
_entity_poly.type
_entity_poly.pdbx_seq_one_letter_code
_entity_poly.pdbx_strand_id
1 'polypeptide(L)'
;MRVRTEITALLIALLSLQIMTSLGAIGLLSRMAPAIEQIIEENSYSIIAVEEMLVILGNTPVNDEDLERFDEAFTRASTNITESEERPAINTIERYHQAALSGDVQARAETTAALSELARINHASMARMDERAKRMGISGAWAAMILGVISVLLGLVFARRLLHRVVEPSEDFQATARAFASGDLLRRVHLDEPPPEFKDAARCMNTLLDEHQRLRHGEVPRPEGASAGTKMTLAEGERRLAIALLDDYAKPSALLDASGRVLATSRSALDLPAEARAQLKELDAIEEQERLWRRRQLTDALWLATLKGAEA
;
A
#
# COMPACT_ATOMS: atom_id res chain seq x y z
N MET A 1 -17.87 4.53 4.36
CA MET A 1 -16.52 5.02 4.74
C MET A 1 -15.83 5.56 3.51
N ARG A 2 -14.98 6.58 3.67
CA ARG A 2 -14.15 7.13 2.60
C ARG A 2 -13.13 6.09 2.13
N VAL A 3 -12.90 5.98 0.81
CA VAL A 3 -11.95 5.02 0.21
C VAL A 3 -10.58 5.12 0.87
N ARG A 4 -10.10 6.35 1.06
CA ARG A 4 -8.80 6.62 1.67
C ARG A 4 -8.71 6.02 3.07
N THR A 5 -9.71 6.28 3.92
CA THR A 5 -9.71 5.80 5.31
C THR A 5 -9.75 4.27 5.37
N GLU A 6 -10.55 3.64 4.51
CA GLU A 6 -10.66 2.18 4.45
C GLU A 6 -9.37 1.53 3.96
N ILE A 7 -8.77 2.04 2.88
CA ILE A 7 -7.49 1.54 2.36
C ILE A 7 -6.36 1.76 3.36
N THR A 8 -6.27 2.95 3.96
CA THR A 8 -5.26 3.24 4.98
C THR A 8 -5.43 2.35 6.20
N ALA A 9 -6.66 2.10 6.67
CA ALA A 9 -6.91 1.18 7.78
C ALA A 9 -6.48 -0.25 7.44
N LEU A 10 -6.79 -0.74 6.23
CA LEU A 10 -6.36 -2.07 5.77
C LEU A 10 -4.83 -2.16 5.62
N LEU A 11 -4.18 -1.13 5.07
CA LEU A 11 -2.73 -1.07 4.94
C LEU A 11 -2.04 -1.07 6.31
N ILE A 12 -2.53 -0.26 7.24
CA ILE A 12 -2.03 -0.24 8.62
C ILE A 12 -2.23 -1.60 9.25
N ALA A 13 -3.41 -2.22 9.13
CA ALA A 13 -3.65 -3.55 9.67
C ALA A 13 -2.70 -4.61 9.09
N LEU A 14 -2.46 -4.59 7.78
CA LEU A 14 -1.53 -5.50 7.11
C LEU A 14 -0.09 -5.29 7.59
N LEU A 15 0.38 -4.03 7.66
CA LEU A 15 1.72 -3.70 8.13
C LEU A 15 1.91 -4.04 9.61
N SER A 16 0.94 -3.71 10.46
CA SER A 16 0.95 -4.07 11.87
C SER A 16 1.01 -5.57 12.06
N LEU A 17 0.21 -6.34 11.29
CA LEU A 17 0.27 -7.79 11.32
C LEU A 17 1.66 -8.28 10.89
N GLN A 18 2.25 -7.73 9.83
CA GLN A 18 3.57 -8.14 9.33
C GLN A 18 4.72 -7.81 10.31
N ILE A 19 4.59 -6.70 11.04
CA ILE A 19 5.53 -6.36 12.11
C ILE A 19 5.36 -7.34 13.27
N MET A 20 4.11 -7.61 13.69
CA MET A 20 3.84 -8.62 14.72
C MET A 20 4.35 -10.00 14.31
N THR A 21 4.24 -10.38 13.04
CA THR A 21 4.73 -11.67 12.58
C THR A 21 6.24 -11.77 12.62
N SER A 22 6.92 -10.71 12.17
CA SER A 22 8.38 -10.64 12.21
C SER A 22 8.91 -10.64 13.64
N LEU A 23 8.32 -9.83 14.53
CA LEU A 23 8.68 -9.79 15.95
C LEU A 23 8.36 -11.13 16.65
N GLY A 24 7.22 -11.73 16.33
CA GLY A 24 6.83 -13.04 16.85
C GLY A 24 7.80 -14.14 16.44
N ALA A 25 8.22 -14.15 15.17
CA ALA A 25 9.22 -15.09 14.66
C ALA A 25 10.58 -14.89 15.33
N ILE A 26 11.04 -13.63 15.44
CA ILE A 26 12.31 -13.29 16.12
C ILE A 26 12.25 -13.70 17.59
N GLY A 27 11.16 -13.41 18.31
CA GLY A 27 11.00 -13.78 19.72
C GLY A 27 10.91 -15.28 19.94
N LEU A 28 10.32 -16.01 19.00
CA LEU A 28 10.34 -17.48 19.00
C LEU A 28 11.77 -17.99 18.85
N LEU A 29 12.50 -17.52 17.83
CA LEU A 29 13.89 -17.94 17.58
C LEU A 29 14.82 -17.54 18.74
N SER A 30 14.66 -16.36 19.33
CA SER A 30 15.52 -15.88 20.41
C SER A 30 15.28 -16.60 21.74
N ARG A 31 14.07 -17.15 21.98
CA ARG A 31 13.82 -18.00 23.15
C ARG A 31 14.44 -19.39 23.03
N MET A 32 14.75 -19.85 21.82
CA MET A 32 15.31 -21.19 21.61
C MET A 32 16.81 -21.27 21.85
N ALA A 33 17.57 -20.24 21.44
CA ALA A 33 19.02 -20.27 21.47
C ALA A 33 19.64 -20.35 22.89
N PRO A 34 19.30 -19.46 23.85
CA PRO A 34 20.05 -19.38 25.10
C PRO A 34 19.77 -20.55 26.06
N ALA A 35 18.57 -21.14 26.02
CA ALA A 35 18.23 -22.27 26.89
C ALA A 35 18.95 -23.57 26.50
N ILE A 36 19.38 -23.70 25.24
CA ILE A 36 20.08 -24.88 24.74
C ILE A 36 21.58 -24.70 24.93
N GLU A 37 22.10 -23.52 24.61
CA GLU A 37 23.53 -23.24 24.58
C GLU A 37 24.16 -23.26 25.98
N GLN A 38 23.51 -22.61 26.96
CA GLN A 38 24.00 -22.58 28.34
C GLN A 38 23.99 -23.97 28.99
N ILE A 39 22.94 -24.77 28.73
CA ILE A 39 22.80 -26.11 29.31
C ILE A 39 23.77 -27.10 28.64
N ILE A 40 24.00 -27.00 27.33
CA ILE A 40 24.99 -27.85 26.64
C ILE A 40 26.40 -27.53 27.13
N GLU A 41 26.72 -26.25 27.32
CA GLU A 41 28.03 -25.82 27.78
C GLU A 41 28.32 -26.32 29.20
N GLU A 42 27.40 -26.08 30.15
CA GLU A 42 27.54 -26.53 31.55
C GLU A 42 27.65 -28.06 31.66
N ASN A 43 26.83 -28.82 30.91
CA ASN A 43 26.88 -30.29 30.93
C ASN A 43 28.12 -30.86 30.21
N SER A 44 28.61 -30.19 29.16
CA SER A 44 29.86 -30.53 28.47
C SER A 44 31.05 -30.48 29.43
N TYR A 45 31.16 -29.41 30.22
CA TYR A 45 32.22 -29.27 31.21
C TYR A 45 32.19 -30.37 32.28
N SER A 46 30.99 -30.78 32.71
CA SER A 46 30.81 -31.84 33.71
C SER A 46 31.23 -33.23 33.16
N ILE A 47 30.94 -33.53 31.88
CA ILE A 47 31.38 -34.78 31.23
C ILE A 47 32.90 -34.83 31.10
N ILE A 48 33.53 -33.76 30.60
CA ILE A 48 34.99 -33.69 30.43
C ILE A 48 35.69 -33.91 31.78
N ALA A 49 35.16 -33.31 32.85
CA ALA A 49 35.70 -33.51 34.20
C ALA A 49 35.58 -34.97 34.66
N VAL A 50 34.46 -35.64 34.39
CA VAL A 50 34.27 -37.07 34.73
C VAL A 50 35.18 -37.97 33.92
N GLU A 51 35.36 -37.71 32.63
CA GLU A 51 36.30 -38.44 31.77
C GLU A 51 37.74 -38.29 32.24
N GLU A 52 38.16 -37.06 32.58
CA GLU A 52 39.50 -36.79 33.10
C GLU A 52 39.77 -37.55 34.41
N MET A 53 38.81 -37.54 35.35
CA MET A 53 38.89 -38.31 36.60
C MET A 53 38.98 -39.83 36.36
N LEU A 54 38.21 -40.36 35.40
CA LEU A 54 38.27 -41.79 35.03
C LEU A 54 39.60 -42.18 34.39
N VAL A 55 40.16 -41.33 33.53
CA VAL A 55 41.48 -41.54 32.91
C VAL A 55 42.58 -41.56 33.96
N ILE A 56 42.57 -40.60 34.89
CA ILE A 56 43.54 -40.53 35.99
C ILE A 56 43.46 -41.78 36.86
N LEU A 57 42.25 -42.22 37.24
CA LEU A 57 42.06 -43.47 37.99
C LEU A 57 42.47 -44.71 37.19
N GLY A 58 42.48 -44.64 35.86
CA GLY A 58 42.95 -45.69 34.97
C GLY A 58 44.48 -45.83 34.95
N ASN A 59 45.20 -44.72 35.13
CA ASN A 59 46.67 -44.69 35.16
C ASN A 59 47.17 -45.12 36.54
N THR A 60 48.06 -46.11 36.59
CA THR A 60 48.67 -46.55 37.86
C THR A 60 50.14 -46.89 37.61
N PRO A 61 51.09 -46.36 38.39
CA PRO A 61 50.90 -45.46 39.55
C PRO A 61 50.45 -44.04 39.15
N VAL A 62 49.64 -43.42 40.01
CA VAL A 62 49.21 -42.02 39.90
C VAL A 62 50.37 -41.13 40.40
N ASN A 63 50.73 -40.09 39.65
CA ASN A 63 51.78 -39.14 40.05
C ASN A 63 51.17 -37.90 40.74
N ASP A 64 52.00 -37.04 41.33
CA ASP A 64 51.52 -35.84 42.04
C ASP A 64 50.78 -34.85 41.10
N GLU A 65 51.16 -34.81 39.82
CA GLU A 65 50.48 -33.98 38.80
C GLU A 65 49.06 -34.49 38.50
N ASP A 66 48.87 -35.81 38.44
CA ASP A 66 47.58 -36.46 38.25
C ASP A 66 46.66 -36.25 39.47
N LEU A 67 47.23 -36.17 40.69
CA LEU A 67 46.48 -35.83 41.90
C LEU A 67 45.90 -34.41 41.81
N GLU A 68 46.73 -33.42 41.47
CA GLU A 68 46.29 -32.03 41.31
C GLU A 68 45.21 -31.91 40.22
N ARG A 69 45.41 -32.57 39.07
CA ARG A 69 44.44 -32.58 37.97
C ARG A 69 43.13 -33.26 38.36
N PHE A 70 43.17 -34.31 39.18
CA PHE A 70 41.97 -34.95 39.69
C PHE A 70 41.18 -33.99 40.58
N ASP A 71 41.85 -33.30 41.51
CA ASP A 71 41.21 -32.35 42.42
C ASP A 71 40.62 -31.15 41.68
N GLU A 72 41.31 -30.65 40.64
CA GLU A 72 40.77 -29.62 39.75
C GLU A 72 39.51 -30.11 39.01
N ALA A 73 39.57 -31.30 38.41
CA ALA A 73 38.44 -31.88 37.70
C ALA A 73 37.25 -32.14 38.64
N PHE A 74 37.50 -32.67 39.83
CA PHE A 74 36.48 -32.90 40.85
C PHE A 74 35.86 -31.60 41.33
N THR A 75 36.67 -30.57 41.58
CA THR A 75 36.19 -29.24 41.96
C THR A 75 35.24 -28.71 40.89
N ARG A 76 35.63 -28.74 39.60
CA ARG A 76 34.76 -28.31 38.49
C ARG A 76 33.43 -29.07 38.46
N ALA A 77 33.46 -30.39 38.62
CA ALA A 77 32.24 -31.21 38.65
C ALA A 77 31.35 -30.89 39.86
N SER A 78 31.93 -30.70 41.05
CA SER A 78 31.20 -30.42 42.29
C SER A 78 30.56 -29.03 42.35
N THR A 79 31.16 -28.03 41.70
CA THR A 79 30.62 -26.66 41.63
C THR A 79 29.52 -26.51 40.58
N ASN A 80 29.48 -27.39 39.58
CA ASN A 80 28.53 -27.35 38.46
C ASN A 80 27.44 -28.43 38.60
N ILE A 81 26.88 -28.58 39.80
CA ILE A 81 25.78 -29.52 40.03
C ILE A 81 24.50 -28.96 39.41
N THR A 82 24.02 -29.60 38.34
CA THR A 82 22.81 -29.13 37.61
C THR A 82 21.56 -29.87 38.05
N GLU A 83 21.67 -31.17 38.33
CA GLU A 83 20.56 -32.03 38.74
C GLU A 83 20.69 -32.47 40.20
N SER A 84 19.55 -32.57 40.90
CA SER A 84 19.54 -33.04 42.30
C SER A 84 20.05 -34.48 42.47
N GLU A 85 19.95 -35.28 41.40
CA GLU A 85 20.40 -36.68 41.32
C GLU A 85 21.93 -36.82 41.28
N GLU A 86 22.69 -35.76 40.97
CA GLU A 86 24.16 -35.81 40.91
C GLU A 86 24.80 -35.82 42.31
N ARG A 87 24.13 -35.23 43.31
CA ARG A 87 24.66 -35.04 44.67
C ARG A 87 25.11 -36.34 45.36
N PRO A 88 24.36 -37.46 45.31
CA PRO A 88 24.80 -38.73 45.90
C PRO A 88 26.07 -39.29 45.25
N ALA A 89 26.23 -39.11 43.94
CA ALA A 89 27.42 -39.56 43.22
C ALA A 89 28.65 -38.69 43.58
N ILE A 90 28.50 -37.36 43.58
CA ILE A 90 29.54 -36.41 44.01
C ILE A 90 30.00 -36.72 45.46
N ASN A 91 29.08 -36.94 46.39
CA ASN A 91 29.41 -37.25 47.79
C ASN A 91 30.18 -38.57 47.93
N THR A 92 29.88 -39.56 47.08
CA THR A 92 30.60 -40.84 47.06
C THR A 92 32.02 -40.65 46.53
N ILE A 93 32.20 -39.85 45.47
CA ILE A 93 33.52 -39.50 44.94
C ILE A 93 34.33 -38.74 46.01
N GLU A 94 33.74 -37.72 46.64
CA GLU A 94 34.37 -36.94 47.71
C GLU A 94 34.88 -37.83 48.85
N ARG A 95 34.10 -38.84 49.25
CA ARG A 95 34.47 -39.74 50.34
C ARG A 95 35.63 -40.68 50.00
N TYR A 96 35.69 -41.19 48.77
CA TYR A 96 36.57 -42.31 48.41
C TYR A 96 37.74 -41.94 47.50
N HIS A 97 37.76 -40.77 46.86
CA HIS A 97 38.78 -40.42 45.86
C HIS A 97 40.22 -40.44 46.40
N GLN A 98 40.49 -39.94 47.61
CA GLN A 98 41.85 -39.96 48.19
C GLN A 98 42.38 -41.39 48.41
N ALA A 99 41.52 -42.27 48.92
CA ALA A 99 41.85 -43.69 49.07
C ALA A 99 42.01 -44.37 47.70
N ALA A 100 41.17 -44.01 46.72
CA ALA A 100 41.26 -44.54 45.35
C ALA A 100 42.59 -44.16 44.67
N LEU A 101 43.02 -42.91 44.80
CA LEU A 101 44.25 -42.39 44.20
C LEU A 101 45.52 -42.92 44.89
N SER A 102 45.44 -43.26 46.19
CA SER A 102 46.53 -43.93 46.91
C SER A 102 46.65 -45.44 46.63
N GLY A 103 45.79 -46.00 45.78
CA GLY A 103 45.88 -47.38 45.29
C GLY A 103 45.00 -48.39 46.04
N ASP A 104 44.09 -47.96 46.91
CA ASP A 104 43.09 -48.85 47.50
C ASP A 104 42.12 -49.36 46.42
N VAL A 105 42.13 -50.67 46.20
CA VAL A 105 41.32 -51.35 45.19
C VAL A 105 39.82 -51.17 45.44
N GLN A 106 39.38 -51.20 46.70
CA GLN A 106 37.96 -51.06 47.04
C GLN A 106 37.51 -49.62 46.85
N ALA A 107 38.26 -48.65 47.37
CA ALA A 107 37.95 -47.24 47.18
C ALA A 107 37.94 -46.86 45.69
N ARG A 108 38.87 -47.40 44.91
CA ARG A 108 38.92 -47.18 43.46
C ARG A 108 37.71 -47.76 42.74
N ALA A 109 37.23 -48.94 43.12
CA ALA A 109 36.00 -49.50 42.57
C ALA A 109 34.78 -48.61 42.89
N GLU A 110 34.66 -48.13 44.12
CA GLU A 110 33.59 -47.22 44.56
C GLU A 110 33.64 -45.87 43.81
N THR A 111 34.82 -45.24 43.71
CA THR A 111 34.98 -43.99 42.97
C THR A 111 34.68 -44.16 41.49
N THR A 112 35.14 -45.24 40.86
CA THR A 112 34.88 -45.54 39.44
C THR A 112 33.39 -45.77 39.18
N ALA A 113 32.70 -46.49 40.08
CA ALA A 113 31.27 -46.71 40.00
C ALA A 113 30.49 -45.39 40.15
N ALA A 114 30.89 -44.55 41.11
CA ALA A 114 30.27 -43.24 41.32
C ALA A 114 30.49 -42.28 40.13
N LEU A 115 31.69 -42.25 39.54
CA LEU A 115 31.97 -41.49 38.32
C LEU A 115 31.14 -41.98 37.12
N SER A 116 31.02 -43.30 36.96
CA SER A 116 30.20 -43.89 35.89
C SER A 116 28.72 -43.54 36.06
N GLU A 117 28.22 -43.53 37.30
CA GLU A 117 26.86 -43.13 37.60
C GLU A 117 26.63 -41.63 37.35
N LEU A 118 27.60 -40.78 37.74
CA LEU A 118 27.56 -39.35 37.44
C LEU A 118 27.53 -39.08 35.93
N ALA A 119 28.36 -39.78 35.14
CA ALA A 119 28.32 -39.72 33.68
C ALA A 119 26.96 -40.14 33.11
N ARG A 120 26.36 -41.21 33.65
CA ARG A 120 25.04 -41.70 33.23
C ARG A 120 23.94 -40.67 33.49
N ILE A 121 23.95 -40.02 34.66
CA ILE A 121 22.99 -38.97 35.02
C ILE A 121 23.12 -37.78 34.06
N ASN A 122 24.35 -37.31 33.81
CA ASN A 122 24.64 -36.22 32.88
C ASN A 122 24.16 -36.53 31.46
N HIS A 123 24.48 -37.71 30.91
CA HIS A 123 24.00 -38.12 29.58
C HIS A 123 22.48 -38.20 29.51
N ALA A 124 21.82 -38.74 30.54
CA ALA A 124 20.36 -38.80 30.59
C ALA A 124 19.73 -37.40 30.63
N SER A 125 20.36 -36.45 31.34
CA SER A 125 19.94 -35.05 31.38
C SER A 125 20.03 -34.41 30.00
N MET A 126 21.17 -34.53 29.32
CA MET A 126 21.36 -34.03 27.95
C MET A 126 20.30 -34.57 26.98
N ALA A 127 20.01 -35.87 27.01
CA ALA A 127 19.02 -36.49 26.14
C ALA A 127 17.60 -35.93 26.38
N ARG A 128 17.21 -35.70 27.63
CA ARG A 128 15.92 -35.06 27.96
C ARG A 128 15.85 -33.62 27.46
N MET A 129 16.96 -32.89 27.53
CA MET A 129 17.03 -31.50 27.10
C MET A 129 17.02 -31.36 25.58
N ASP A 130 17.74 -32.21 24.85
CA ASP A 130 17.67 -32.26 23.38
C ASP A 130 16.24 -32.55 22.90
N GLU A 131 15.58 -33.52 23.53
CA GLU A 131 14.20 -33.84 23.20
C GLU A 131 13.22 -32.68 23.54
N ARG A 132 13.47 -31.95 24.63
CA ARG A 132 12.70 -30.74 24.97
C ARG A 132 12.94 -29.61 23.96
N ALA A 133 14.19 -29.41 23.53
CA ALA A 133 14.58 -28.45 22.52
C ALA A 133 13.90 -28.74 21.18
N LYS A 134 13.91 -29.99 20.72
CA LYS A 134 13.20 -30.44 19.52
C LYS A 134 11.71 -30.14 19.58
N ARG A 135 11.05 -30.48 20.70
CA ARG A 135 9.62 -30.20 20.88
C ARG A 135 9.30 -28.71 20.89
N MET A 136 10.14 -27.88 21.52
CA MET A 136 10.00 -26.43 21.45
C MET A 136 10.18 -25.92 20.01
N GLY A 137 11.09 -26.51 19.23
CA GLY A 137 11.36 -26.14 17.84
C GLY A 137 10.19 -26.42 16.92
N ILE A 138 9.61 -27.62 17.06
CA ILE A 138 8.39 -28.01 16.33
C ILE A 138 7.24 -27.08 16.68
N SER A 139 7.06 -26.73 17.96
CA SER A 139 6.01 -25.82 18.42
C SER A 139 6.17 -24.41 17.83
N GLY A 140 7.40 -23.90 17.78
CA GLY A 140 7.72 -22.62 17.16
C GLY A 140 7.48 -22.59 15.65
N ALA A 141 7.82 -23.68 14.95
CA ALA A 141 7.56 -23.82 13.52
C ALA A 141 6.06 -23.81 13.20
N TRP A 142 5.24 -24.50 14.00
CA TRP A 142 3.78 -24.47 13.86
C TRP A 142 3.21 -23.06 14.07
N ALA A 143 3.67 -22.35 15.10
CA ALA A 143 3.24 -20.99 15.36
C ALA A 143 3.57 -20.05 14.17
N ALA A 144 4.80 -20.13 13.65
CA ALA A 144 5.22 -19.35 12.48
C ALA A 144 4.40 -19.68 11.22
N MET A 145 4.11 -20.96 10.98
CA MET A 145 3.28 -21.41 9.87
C MET A 145 1.86 -20.82 9.95
N ILE A 146 1.19 -20.93 11.10
CA ILE A 146 -0.17 -20.40 11.31
C ILE A 146 -0.18 -18.89 11.05
N LEU A 147 0.82 -18.17 11.56
CA LEU A 147 0.95 -16.74 11.38
C LEU A 147 1.15 -16.36 9.90
N GLY A 148 1.94 -17.13 9.17
CA GLY A 148 2.13 -16.98 7.72
C GLY A 148 0.82 -17.19 6.95
N VAL A 149 0.06 -18.24 7.28
CA VAL A 149 -1.25 -18.50 6.66
C VAL A 149 -2.22 -17.35 6.90
N ILE A 150 -2.28 -16.83 8.13
CA ILE A 150 -3.13 -15.68 8.47
C ILE A 150 -2.72 -14.44 7.66
N SER A 151 -1.42 -14.18 7.51
CA SER A 151 -0.90 -13.05 6.72
C SER A 151 -1.32 -13.16 5.25
N VAL A 152 -1.20 -14.35 4.65
CA VAL A 152 -1.63 -14.60 3.27
C VAL A 152 -3.14 -14.39 3.11
N LEU A 153 -3.96 -14.91 4.02
CA LEU A 153 -5.41 -14.72 3.99
C LEU A 153 -5.79 -13.24 4.07
N LEU A 154 -5.15 -12.48 4.95
CA LEU A 154 -5.40 -11.04 5.07
C LEU A 154 -5.00 -10.28 3.79
N GLY A 155 -3.87 -10.66 3.19
CA GLY A 155 -3.43 -10.12 1.89
C GLY A 155 -4.44 -10.41 0.77
N LEU A 156 -5.01 -11.60 0.73
CA LEU A 156 -6.03 -11.97 -0.27
C LEU A 156 -7.33 -11.15 -0.08
N VAL A 157 -7.76 -10.96 1.17
CA VAL A 157 -8.92 -10.10 1.50
C VAL A 157 -8.67 -8.66 1.07
N PHE A 158 -7.46 -8.13 1.32
CA PHE A 158 -7.06 -6.80 0.90
C PHE A 158 -7.09 -6.65 -0.63
N ALA A 159 -6.47 -7.58 -1.36
CA ALA A 159 -6.45 -7.57 -2.82
C ALA A 159 -7.87 -7.61 -3.41
N ARG A 160 -8.73 -8.50 -2.89
CA ARG A 160 -10.13 -8.60 -3.33
C ARG A 160 -10.91 -7.31 -3.08
N ARG A 161 -10.72 -6.68 -1.91
CA ARG A 161 -11.37 -5.40 -1.61
C ARG A 161 -10.87 -4.28 -2.53
N LEU A 162 -9.57 -4.22 -2.80
CA LEU A 162 -8.99 -3.20 -3.68
C LEU A 162 -9.52 -3.33 -5.11
N LEU A 163 -9.62 -4.57 -5.62
CA LEU A 163 -10.19 -4.85 -6.93
C LEU A 163 -11.64 -4.35 -7.04
N HIS A 164 -12.54 -4.83 -6.18
CA HIS A 164 -13.96 -4.46 -6.25
C HIS A 164 -14.22 -2.98 -5.91
N ARG A 165 -13.50 -2.38 -4.94
CA ARG A 165 -13.82 -1.01 -4.48
C ARG A 165 -13.11 0.11 -5.21
N VAL A 166 -12.04 -0.20 -5.96
CA VAL A 166 -11.23 0.82 -6.64
C VAL A 166 -11.09 0.52 -8.12
N VAL A 167 -10.70 -0.70 -8.48
CA VAL A 167 -10.39 -1.04 -9.88
C VAL A 167 -11.66 -1.10 -10.71
N GLU A 168 -12.67 -1.88 -10.29
CA GLU A 168 -13.95 -2.01 -11.01
C GLU A 168 -14.65 -0.65 -11.26
N PRO A 169 -14.83 0.23 -10.25
CA PRO A 169 -15.38 1.55 -10.50
C PRO A 169 -14.58 2.36 -11.52
N SER A 170 -13.25 2.29 -11.44
CA SER A 170 -12.36 3.02 -12.36
C SER A 170 -12.50 2.52 -13.79
N GLU A 171 -12.68 1.21 -13.99
CA GLU A 171 -12.95 0.61 -15.30
C GLU A 171 -14.29 1.10 -15.87
N ASP A 172 -15.33 1.22 -15.03
CA ASP A 172 -16.64 1.73 -15.45
C ASP A 172 -16.61 3.22 -15.87
N PHE A 173 -15.84 4.05 -15.15
CA PHE A 173 -15.57 5.43 -15.56
C PHE A 173 -14.88 5.47 -16.92
N GLN A 174 -13.84 4.66 -17.10
CA GLN A 174 -13.09 4.60 -18.35
C GLN A 174 -13.96 4.10 -19.52
N ALA A 175 -14.77 3.06 -19.28
CA ALA A 175 -15.69 2.51 -20.27
C ALA A 175 -16.74 3.55 -20.70
N THR A 176 -17.30 4.29 -19.75
CA THR A 176 -18.30 5.34 -20.05
C THR A 176 -17.69 6.51 -20.80
N ALA A 177 -16.49 6.96 -20.41
CA ALA A 177 -15.78 8.02 -21.13
C ALA A 177 -15.44 7.61 -22.58
N ARG A 178 -15.02 6.36 -22.80
CA ARG A 178 -14.78 5.82 -24.15
C ARG A 178 -16.05 5.72 -24.97
N ALA A 179 -17.15 5.24 -24.38
CA ALA A 179 -18.45 5.15 -25.04
C ALA A 179 -18.94 6.54 -25.50
N PHE A 180 -18.84 7.54 -24.62
CA PHE A 180 -19.15 8.92 -24.95
C PHE A 180 -18.28 9.47 -26.09
N ALA A 181 -16.97 9.24 -26.03
CA ALA A 181 -16.04 9.64 -27.10
C ALA A 181 -16.35 8.96 -28.44
N SER A 182 -16.88 7.73 -28.43
CA SER A 182 -17.33 7.01 -29.62
C SER A 182 -18.73 7.42 -30.11
N GLY A 183 -19.39 8.36 -29.43
CA GLY A 183 -20.70 8.90 -29.83
C GLY A 183 -21.92 8.26 -29.16
N ASP A 184 -21.73 7.29 -28.26
CA ASP A 184 -22.81 6.76 -27.43
C ASP A 184 -23.09 7.73 -26.26
N LEU A 185 -24.08 8.59 -26.47
CA LEU A 185 -24.47 9.61 -25.51
C LEU A 185 -25.41 9.11 -24.41
N LEU A 186 -25.91 7.87 -24.48
CA LEU A 186 -26.88 7.34 -23.51
C LEU A 186 -26.23 6.52 -22.41
N ARG A 187 -24.97 6.10 -22.58
CA ARG A 187 -24.20 5.45 -21.52
C ARG A 187 -24.06 6.36 -20.30
N ARG A 188 -24.25 5.79 -19.11
CA ARG A 188 -24.05 6.44 -17.80
C ARG A 188 -23.18 5.56 -16.94
N VAL A 189 -22.48 6.16 -15.98
CA VAL A 189 -21.81 5.38 -14.93
C VAL A 189 -22.86 4.90 -13.94
N HIS A 190 -22.94 3.59 -13.79
CA HIS A 190 -23.68 2.91 -12.74
C HIS A 190 -22.67 2.13 -11.92
N LEU A 191 -22.68 2.35 -10.61
CA LEU A 191 -21.80 1.65 -9.69
C LEU A 191 -22.67 0.99 -8.62
N ASP A 192 -22.42 -0.28 -8.35
CA ASP A 192 -23.08 -1.01 -7.27
C ASP A 192 -22.39 -0.70 -5.94
N GLU A 193 -23.12 -0.09 -5.00
CA GLU A 193 -22.66 0.31 -3.67
C GLU A 193 -21.29 1.04 -3.62
N PRO A 194 -21.08 2.10 -4.43
CA PRO A 194 -19.78 2.78 -4.49
C PRO A 194 -19.46 3.51 -3.18
N PRO A 195 -18.16 3.61 -2.85
CA PRO A 195 -17.69 4.55 -1.85
C PRO A 195 -18.13 5.99 -2.16
N PRO A 196 -18.25 6.87 -1.14
CA PRO A 196 -18.76 8.23 -1.32
C PRO A 196 -18.04 9.02 -2.42
N GLU A 197 -16.72 8.88 -2.50
CA GLU A 197 -15.90 9.59 -3.49
C GLU A 197 -16.24 9.19 -4.94
N PHE A 198 -16.39 7.89 -5.19
CA PHE A 198 -16.78 7.38 -6.51
C PHE A 198 -18.24 7.70 -6.82
N LYS A 199 -19.12 7.72 -5.81
CA LYS A 199 -20.51 8.13 -5.97
C LYS A 199 -20.64 9.58 -6.42
N ASP A 200 -19.89 10.48 -5.79
CA ASP A 200 -19.89 11.90 -6.15
C ASP A 200 -19.26 12.13 -7.52
N ALA A 201 -18.17 11.43 -7.85
CA ALA A 201 -17.57 11.48 -9.19
C ALA A 201 -18.53 10.97 -10.28
N ALA A 202 -19.24 9.85 -10.03
CA ALA A 202 -20.22 9.30 -10.95
C ALA A 202 -21.37 10.29 -11.18
N ARG A 203 -21.86 10.94 -10.12
CA ARG A 203 -22.90 11.97 -10.23
C ARG A 203 -22.41 13.14 -11.08
N CYS A 204 -21.24 13.69 -10.80
CA CYS A 204 -20.69 14.81 -11.58
C CYS A 204 -20.53 14.45 -13.06
N MET A 205 -19.99 13.27 -13.37
CA MET A 205 -19.82 12.86 -14.77
C MET A 205 -21.16 12.66 -15.47
N ASN A 206 -22.14 12.02 -14.82
CA ASN A 206 -23.48 11.85 -15.38
C ASN A 206 -24.18 13.21 -15.60
N THR A 207 -24.04 14.17 -14.69
CA THR A 207 -24.57 15.53 -14.88
C THR A 207 -23.96 16.21 -16.11
N LEU A 208 -22.64 16.10 -16.30
CA LEU A 208 -21.97 16.66 -17.48
C LEU A 208 -22.44 16.00 -18.79
N LEU A 209 -22.66 14.70 -18.78
CA LEU A 209 -23.21 13.95 -19.92
C LEU A 209 -24.64 14.41 -20.22
N ASP A 210 -25.47 14.60 -19.20
CA ASP A 210 -26.85 15.09 -19.34
C ASP A 210 -26.90 16.53 -19.88
N GLU A 211 -26.03 17.42 -19.38
CA GLU A 211 -25.92 18.80 -19.89
C GLU A 211 -25.48 18.83 -21.36
N HIS A 212 -24.48 18.03 -21.73
CA HIS A 212 -24.04 17.92 -23.11
C HIS A 212 -25.16 17.42 -24.02
N GLN A 213 -25.93 16.43 -23.56
CA GLN A 213 -27.07 15.90 -24.29
C GLN A 213 -28.18 16.96 -24.46
N ARG A 214 -28.51 17.73 -23.41
CA ARG A 214 -29.47 18.84 -23.47
C ARG A 214 -29.07 19.92 -24.47
N LEU A 215 -27.80 20.33 -24.45
CA LEU A 215 -27.25 21.31 -25.40
C LEU A 215 -27.32 20.82 -26.85
N ARG A 216 -27.14 19.52 -27.08
CA ARG A 216 -27.26 18.90 -28.41
C ARG A 216 -28.71 18.84 -28.90
N HIS A 217 -29.67 18.59 -28.01
CA HIS A 217 -31.09 18.54 -28.35
C HIS A 217 -31.77 19.92 -28.41
N GLY A 218 -31.05 21.00 -28.08
CA GLY A 218 -31.57 22.37 -28.18
C GLY A 218 -32.58 22.74 -27.08
N GLU A 219 -32.62 21.97 -25.98
CA GLU A 219 -33.41 22.32 -24.80
C GLU A 219 -32.71 23.42 -24.00
N VAL A 220 -33.08 24.67 -24.26
CA VAL A 220 -32.74 25.82 -23.41
C VAL A 220 -33.67 25.80 -22.18
N PRO A 221 -33.17 25.99 -20.94
CA PRO A 221 -34.05 26.13 -19.79
C PRO A 221 -34.93 27.35 -20.00
N ARG A 222 -36.25 27.14 -20.09
CA ARG A 222 -37.22 28.22 -20.11
C ARG A 222 -37.29 28.79 -18.70
N PRO A 223 -36.86 30.04 -18.43
CA PRO A 223 -37.08 30.63 -17.12
C PRO A 223 -38.60 30.77 -16.91
N GLU A 224 -39.10 30.19 -15.82
CA GLU A 224 -40.46 30.39 -15.36
C GLU A 224 -40.66 31.89 -15.07
N GLY A 225 -41.37 32.60 -15.95
CA GLY A 225 -41.75 34.00 -15.73
C GLY A 225 -41.78 34.94 -16.95
N ALA A 226 -41.39 34.53 -18.15
CA ALA A 226 -41.43 35.43 -19.31
C ALA A 226 -42.79 35.38 -20.04
N SER A 227 -43.61 36.39 -19.78
CA SER A 227 -44.88 36.71 -20.42
C SER A 227 -44.78 36.87 -21.94
N ALA A 228 -45.90 36.55 -22.60
CA ALA A 228 -46.11 36.65 -24.04
C ALA A 228 -45.75 38.04 -24.62
N GLY A 229 -45.07 38.02 -25.78
CA GLY A 229 -45.07 39.15 -26.71
C GLY A 229 -43.72 39.78 -26.99
N THR A 230 -42.83 39.08 -27.72
CA THR A 230 -41.89 39.73 -28.66
C THR A 230 -41.79 38.88 -29.91
N LYS A 231 -42.30 39.44 -31.02
CA LYS A 231 -42.17 38.87 -32.36
C LYS A 231 -40.69 38.96 -32.81
N MET A 232 -40.25 37.87 -33.44
CA MET A 232 -39.14 37.79 -34.40
C MET A 232 -37.73 38.01 -33.83
N THR A 233 -37.07 36.92 -33.42
CA THR A 233 -35.62 36.78 -33.56
C THR A 233 -35.35 35.40 -34.16
N LEU A 234 -34.56 35.35 -35.23
CA LEU A 234 -34.27 34.20 -36.08
C LEU A 234 -34.23 32.87 -35.31
N ALA A 235 -34.83 31.81 -35.88
CA ALA A 235 -34.78 30.49 -35.28
C ALA A 235 -33.30 30.14 -34.98
N GLU A 236 -33.01 29.61 -33.79
CA GLU A 236 -31.63 29.42 -33.28
C GLU A 236 -30.72 28.65 -34.28
N GLY A 237 -31.31 27.80 -35.12
CA GLY A 237 -30.65 27.13 -36.24
C GLY A 237 -30.18 28.09 -37.35
N GLU A 238 -31.01 29.06 -37.74
CA GLU A 238 -30.66 30.12 -38.70
C GLU A 238 -29.61 31.06 -38.13
N ARG A 239 -29.66 31.34 -36.82
CA ARG A 239 -28.63 32.13 -36.12
C ARG A 239 -27.27 31.42 -36.12
N ARG A 240 -27.25 30.11 -35.83
CA ARG A 240 -26.03 29.30 -35.90
C ARG A 240 -25.48 29.21 -37.33
N LEU A 241 -26.35 29.05 -38.33
CA LEU A 241 -25.95 29.03 -39.74
C LEU A 241 -25.40 30.39 -40.17
N ALA A 242 -26.03 31.49 -39.76
CA ALA A 242 -25.56 32.83 -40.05
C ALA A 242 -24.19 33.13 -39.42
N ILE A 243 -23.95 32.70 -38.17
CA ILE A 243 -22.63 32.81 -37.51
C ILE A 243 -21.58 31.97 -38.24
N ALA A 244 -21.91 30.72 -38.59
CA ALA A 244 -20.99 29.86 -39.33
C ALA A 244 -20.63 30.43 -40.71
N LEU A 245 -21.61 30.99 -41.43
CA LEU A 245 -21.39 31.65 -42.72
C LEU A 245 -20.63 32.98 -42.59
N LEU A 246 -20.80 33.69 -41.46
CA LEU A 246 -20.02 34.88 -41.14
C LEU A 246 -18.54 34.54 -40.87
N ASP A 247 -18.28 33.43 -40.20
CA ASP A 247 -16.92 32.97 -39.90
C ASP A 247 -16.19 32.42 -41.14
N ASP A 248 -16.92 31.89 -42.12
CA ASP A 248 -16.38 31.45 -43.41
C ASP A 248 -16.11 32.61 -44.39
N TYR A 249 -16.54 33.82 -44.03
CA TYR A 249 -16.32 35.00 -44.86
C TYR A 249 -14.89 35.52 -44.68
N ALA A 250 -14.11 35.54 -45.78
CA ALA A 250 -12.69 35.91 -45.76
C ALA A 250 -12.38 37.34 -45.26
N LYS A 251 -13.38 38.22 -45.18
CA LYS A 251 -13.24 39.60 -44.70
C LYS A 251 -13.89 39.75 -43.32
N PRO A 252 -13.27 40.52 -42.40
CA PRO A 252 -13.91 40.88 -41.14
C PRO A 252 -15.29 41.48 -41.39
N SER A 253 -16.30 40.77 -40.88
CA SER A 253 -17.71 41.02 -41.14
C SER A 253 -18.54 41.01 -39.84
N ALA A 254 -19.58 41.83 -39.79
CA ALA A 254 -20.53 41.89 -38.70
C ALA A 254 -21.96 42.06 -39.23
N LEU A 255 -22.91 41.41 -38.58
CA LEU A 255 -24.33 41.51 -38.88
C LEU A 255 -24.98 42.51 -37.93
N LEU A 256 -25.72 43.46 -38.49
CA LEU A 256 -26.39 44.54 -37.78
C LEU A 256 -27.91 44.44 -37.96
N ASP A 257 -28.65 44.82 -36.93
CA ASP A 257 -30.10 45.04 -37.03
C ASP A 257 -30.44 46.38 -37.71
N ALA A 258 -31.72 46.62 -37.99
CA ALA A 258 -32.19 47.88 -38.57
C ALA A 258 -31.90 49.12 -37.70
N SER A 259 -31.65 48.95 -36.40
CA SER A 259 -31.26 50.00 -35.46
C SER A 259 -29.73 50.18 -35.32
N GLY A 260 -28.93 49.46 -36.11
CA GLY A 260 -27.47 49.53 -36.09
C GLY A 260 -26.81 48.72 -34.97
N ARG A 261 -27.56 47.91 -34.21
CA ARG A 261 -26.99 47.06 -33.15
C ARG A 261 -26.35 45.80 -33.74
N VAL A 262 -25.19 45.45 -33.22
CA VAL A 262 -24.43 44.26 -33.64
C VAL A 262 -25.12 42.99 -33.11
N LEU A 263 -25.61 42.15 -34.03
CA LEU A 263 -26.27 40.88 -33.73
C LEU A 263 -25.29 39.72 -33.69
N ALA A 264 -24.28 39.74 -34.56
CA ALA A 264 -23.22 38.72 -34.66
C ALA A 264 -21.98 39.32 -35.34
N THR A 265 -20.81 38.79 -35.03
CA THR A 265 -19.53 39.17 -35.66
C THR A 265 -18.76 37.93 -36.05
N SER A 266 -18.12 37.97 -37.21
CA SER A 266 -17.12 36.98 -37.59
C SER A 266 -15.94 36.98 -36.61
N ARG A 267 -15.26 35.84 -36.47
CA ARG A 267 -14.06 35.70 -35.65
C ARG A 267 -12.96 36.68 -36.07
N SER A 268 -12.76 36.89 -37.37
CA SER A 268 -11.78 37.83 -37.90
C SER A 268 -12.09 39.29 -37.56
N ALA A 269 -13.35 39.63 -37.26
CA ALA A 269 -13.74 40.95 -36.76
C ALA A 269 -13.47 41.14 -35.25
N LEU A 270 -13.40 40.05 -34.47
CA LEU A 270 -13.06 40.12 -33.05
C LEU A 270 -11.58 40.43 -32.83
N ASP A 271 -10.72 40.00 -33.76
CA ASP A 271 -9.26 40.18 -33.71
C ASP A 271 -8.81 41.59 -34.15
N LEU A 272 -9.74 42.47 -34.55
CA LEU A 272 -9.43 43.85 -34.92
C LEU A 272 -9.13 44.74 -33.69
N PRO A 273 -8.34 45.82 -33.88
CA PRO A 273 -8.06 46.81 -32.84
C PRO A 273 -9.34 47.35 -32.18
N ALA A 274 -9.27 47.71 -30.90
CA ALA A 274 -10.41 48.20 -30.13
C ALA A 274 -11.11 49.42 -30.78
N GLU A 275 -10.35 50.28 -31.45
CA GLU A 275 -10.86 51.44 -32.18
C GLU A 275 -11.74 51.03 -33.38
N ALA A 276 -11.31 50.05 -34.17
CA ALA A 276 -12.09 49.52 -35.29
C ALA A 276 -13.36 48.80 -34.83
N ARG A 277 -13.33 48.16 -33.65
CA ARG A 277 -14.49 47.53 -33.01
C ARG A 277 -15.45 48.54 -32.37
N ALA A 278 -14.95 49.70 -31.95
CA ALA A 278 -15.78 50.79 -31.42
C ALA A 278 -16.59 51.44 -32.54
N GLN A 279 -15.99 51.66 -33.72
CA GLN A 279 -16.70 52.21 -34.88
C GLN A 279 -17.89 51.33 -35.34
N LEU A 280 -17.85 50.02 -35.11
CA LEU A 280 -18.96 49.10 -35.39
C LEU A 280 -20.23 49.41 -34.58
N LYS A 281 -20.08 49.98 -33.38
CA LYS A 281 -21.20 50.35 -32.50
C LYS A 281 -21.77 51.74 -32.81
N GLU A 282 -20.97 52.60 -33.43
CA GLU A 282 -21.30 54.01 -33.70
C GLU A 282 -21.29 54.30 -35.22
N LEU A 283 -21.57 53.28 -36.02
CA LEU A 283 -21.48 53.32 -37.48
C LEU A 283 -22.34 54.42 -38.11
N ASP A 284 -23.48 54.74 -37.49
CA ASP A 284 -24.42 55.77 -37.95
C ASP A 284 -24.05 57.19 -37.49
N ALA A 285 -23.11 57.35 -36.54
CA ALA A 285 -22.66 58.63 -36.01
C ALA A 285 -21.39 59.18 -36.69
N ILE A 286 -20.73 58.37 -37.52
CA ILE A 286 -19.47 58.71 -38.21
C ILE A 286 -19.76 59.11 -39.66
N GLU A 287 -19.13 60.17 -40.17
CA GLU A 287 -19.28 60.59 -41.57
C GLU A 287 -18.80 59.52 -42.55
N GLU A 288 -19.51 59.34 -43.67
CA GLU A 288 -19.31 58.21 -44.60
C GLU A 288 -17.89 58.12 -45.20
N GLN A 289 -17.15 59.24 -45.21
CA GLN A 289 -15.78 59.33 -45.70
C GLN A 289 -14.75 58.76 -44.70
N GLU A 290 -15.06 58.77 -43.40
CA GLU A 290 -14.16 58.30 -42.33
C GLU A 290 -14.47 56.86 -41.87
N ARG A 291 -15.52 56.23 -42.43
CA ARG A 291 -15.93 54.87 -42.07
C ARG A 291 -14.95 53.81 -42.58
N LEU A 292 -14.37 53.06 -41.65
CA LEU A 292 -13.61 51.84 -41.94
C LEU A 292 -14.50 50.66 -42.35
N TRP A 293 -15.80 50.71 -42.06
CA TRP A 293 -16.77 49.65 -42.37
C TRP A 293 -17.71 50.07 -43.50
N ARG A 294 -17.85 49.22 -44.52
CA ARG A 294 -18.88 49.34 -45.55
C ARG A 294 -20.12 48.55 -45.14
N ARG A 295 -21.27 49.21 -45.09
CA ARG A 295 -22.56 48.59 -44.78
C ARG A 295 -23.30 48.27 -46.09
N ARG A 296 -23.80 47.05 -46.24
CA ARG A 296 -24.66 46.61 -47.34
C ARG A 296 -25.95 46.04 -46.78
N GLN A 297 -27.08 46.44 -47.33
CA GLN A 297 -28.37 45.89 -46.94
C GLN A 297 -28.51 44.46 -47.48
N LEU A 298 -28.88 43.52 -46.62
CA LEU A 298 -29.18 42.13 -47.01
C LEU A 298 -30.70 41.91 -47.11
N THR A 299 -31.45 42.47 -46.17
CA THR A 299 -32.92 42.47 -46.14
C THR A 299 -33.44 43.76 -45.49
N ASP A 300 -34.75 43.96 -45.46
CA ASP A 300 -35.38 45.12 -44.81
C ASP A 300 -35.05 45.23 -43.30
N ALA A 301 -34.64 44.11 -42.68
CA ALA A 301 -34.33 44.05 -41.25
C ALA A 301 -32.84 43.82 -40.93
N LEU A 302 -32.01 43.46 -41.92
CA LEU A 302 -30.62 43.04 -41.71
C LEU A 302 -29.63 43.73 -42.63
N TRP A 303 -28.51 44.13 -42.02
CA TRP A 303 -27.41 44.78 -42.70
C TRP A 303 -26.10 44.05 -42.42
N LEU A 304 -25.26 43.91 -43.43
CA LEU A 304 -23.92 43.37 -43.31
C LEU A 304 -22.89 44.50 -43.35
N ALA A 305 -22.09 44.62 -42.30
CA ALA A 305 -20.94 45.52 -42.25
C ALA A 305 -19.67 44.72 -42.55
N THR A 306 -18.88 45.14 -43.53
CA THR A 306 -17.61 44.53 -43.91
C THR A 306 -16.48 45.57 -43.90
N LEU A 307 -15.30 45.24 -43.38
CA LEU A 307 -14.18 46.18 -43.30
C LEU A 307 -13.67 46.57 -44.71
N LYS A 308 -13.48 47.87 -44.93
CA LYS A 308 -12.99 48.50 -46.16
C LYS A 308 -11.45 48.39 -46.18
N GLY A 309 -10.89 47.72 -47.19
CA GLY A 309 -9.43 47.64 -47.39
C GLY A 309 -8.73 46.39 -46.86
N ALA A 310 -9.44 45.37 -46.36
CA ALA A 310 -8.86 44.04 -46.19
C ALA A 310 -8.77 43.35 -47.57
N GLU A 311 -7.75 43.70 -48.35
CA GLU A 311 -7.21 42.82 -49.40
C GLU A 311 -6.28 41.80 -48.74
N ALA A 312 -6.33 40.56 -49.26
CA ALA A 312 -5.57 39.42 -48.76
C ALA A 312 -4.06 39.61 -48.91
#